data_AF-A0A0B7C6E0-F1
#
_entry.id   AF-A0A0B7C6E0-F1
#
_cell.length_a   1.000
_cell.length_b   1.000
_cell.length_c   1.000
_cell.angle_alpha   90.00
_cell.angle_beta   90.00
_cell.angle_gamma   90.00
#
_symmetry.space_group_name_H-M   'P 1'
#
loop_
_entity.id
_entity.type
_entity.pdbx_description
1 polymer ?
#
loop_
_entity_poly.entity_id
_entity_poly.type
_entity_poly.pdbx_seq_one_letter_code
_entity_poly.pdbx_strand_id
1 'polypeptide(L)'
;EYIFSDKTGTLTQNIMTFNKCSINGISYGEPVDSDGNVIDITEKTPKVDLSWNEYAEKGFEFYDSKLVDEVTNSNEMAHQFF
;
A
#
# COMPACT_ATOMS: atom_id res chain seq x y z
N GLU A 1 36.01 4.98 15.63
CA GLU A 1 35.69 5.69 14.39
C GLU A 1 34.21 6.05 14.43
N TYR A 2 33.84 7.27 14.05
CA TYR A 2 32.44 7.75 14.13
C TYR A 2 32.03 8.30 12.77
N ILE A 3 30.85 7.89 12.29
CA ILE A 3 30.23 8.41 11.07
C ILE A 3 29.10 9.34 11.49
N PHE A 4 29.15 10.57 10.99
CA PHE A 4 28.05 11.53 11.10
C PHE A 4 27.32 11.56 9.75
N SER A 5 26.02 11.30 9.76
CA SER A 5 25.18 11.35 8.56
C SER A 5 23.87 12.07 8.87
N ASP A 6 23.42 12.89 7.94
CA ASP A 6 22.12 13.56 8.02
C ASP A 6 21.00 12.62 7.56
N LYS A 7 19.78 12.85 8.04
CA LYS A 7 18.64 11.98 7.70
C LYS A 7 18.10 12.28 6.30
N THR A 8 17.83 13.55 6.02
CA THR A 8 17.14 13.96 4.79
C THR A 8 18.15 14.14 3.66
N GLY A 9 17.95 13.45 2.55
CA GLY A 9 18.84 13.56 1.39
C GLY A 9 20.18 12.83 1.52
N THR A 10 20.44 12.15 2.65
CA THR A 10 21.55 11.18 2.79
C THR A 10 21.03 9.79 3.12
N LEU A 11 20.23 9.63 4.19
CA LEU A 11 19.65 8.32 4.54
C LEU A 11 18.34 8.01 3.80
N THR A 12 17.58 9.03 3.40
CA THR A 12 16.32 8.86 2.66
C THR A 12 16.37 9.57 1.31
N GLN A 13 15.70 8.98 0.32
CA GLN A 13 15.61 9.53 -1.04
C GLN A 13 14.58 10.67 -1.18
N ASN A 14 13.97 11.11 -0.07
CA ASN A 14 12.86 12.07 -0.09
C ASN A 14 11.68 11.64 -0.99
N ILE A 15 11.46 10.32 -1.10
CA ILE A 15 10.32 9.70 -1.78
C ILE A 15 9.47 9.04 -0.69
N MET A 16 8.16 9.29 -0.73
CA MET A 16 7.19 8.70 0.18
C MET A 16 6.29 7.76 -0.60
N THR A 17 6.25 6.50 -0.20
CA THR A 17 5.42 5.48 -0.85
C THR A 17 4.41 4.97 0.16
N PHE A 18 3.15 4.85 -0.27
CA PHE A 18 2.14 4.16 0.52
C PHE A 18 2.55 2.69 0.69
N ASN A 19 2.44 2.16 1.90
CA ASN A 19 2.80 0.77 2.20
C ASN A 19 1.62 0.04 2.81
N LYS A 20 1.13 0.55 3.93
CA LYS A 20 -0.02 0.01 4.66
C LYS A 20 -0.74 1.10 5.42
N CYS A 21 -2.00 0.85 5.73
CA CYS A 21 -2.81 1.75 6.55
C CYS A 21 -3.76 0.97 7.45
N SER A 22 -4.35 1.66 8.42
CA SER A 22 -5.50 1.15 9.13
C SER A 22 -6.68 2.10 8.97
N ILE A 23 -7.82 1.53 8.57
CA ILE A 23 -9.09 2.25 8.42
C ILE A 23 -10.09 1.54 9.32
N ASN A 24 -10.69 2.28 10.25
CA ASN A 24 -11.66 1.74 11.22
C ASN A 24 -11.18 0.49 12.00
N GLY A 25 -9.89 0.43 12.34
CA GLY A 25 -9.30 -0.71 13.05
C GLY A 25 -9.00 -1.94 12.20
N ILE A 26 -9.31 -1.90 10.90
CA ILE A 26 -8.93 -2.91 9.91
C ILE A 26 -7.57 -2.51 9.35
N SER A 27 -6.65 -3.47 9.18
CA SER A 27 -5.32 -3.24 8.59
C SER A 27 -5.34 -3.64 7.11
N TYR A 28 -4.76 -2.80 6.26
CA TYR A 28 -4.65 -3.02 4.82
C TYR A 28 -3.21 -2.86 4.35
N GLY A 29 -2.85 -3.52 3.26
CA GLY A 29 -1.48 -3.57 2.73
C GLY A 29 -0.70 -4.82 3.17
N GLU A 30 -1.38 -5.79 3.78
CA GLU A 30 -0.85 -7.12 4.10
C GLU A 30 -1.70 -8.14 3.31
N PRO A 31 -1.28 -8.54 2.09
CA PRO A 31 -2.06 -9.47 1.28
C PRO A 31 -2.22 -10.79 2.01
N VAL A 32 -3.42 -11.36 1.91
CA VAL A 32 -3.75 -12.66 2.52
C VAL A 32 -4.23 -13.64 1.46
N ASP A 33 -4.01 -14.93 1.72
CA ASP A 33 -4.58 -16.02 0.92
C ASP A 33 -6.08 -16.21 1.18
N SER A 34 -6.69 -17.18 0.48
CA SER A 34 -8.09 -17.57 0.66
C SER A 34 -8.42 -18.07 2.07
N ASP A 35 -7.43 -18.54 2.81
CA ASP A 35 -7.55 -19.05 4.17
C ASP A 35 -7.31 -17.95 5.23
N GLY A 36 -6.98 -16.74 4.79
CA GLY A 36 -6.73 -15.57 5.63
C GLY A 36 -5.31 -15.48 6.21
N ASN A 37 -4.37 -16.30 5.73
CA ASN A 37 -2.97 -16.22 6.14
C ASN A 37 -2.25 -15.11 5.37
N VAL A 38 -1.40 -14.35 6.06
CA VAL A 38 -0.54 -13.35 5.41
C VAL A 38 0.44 -14.05 4.46
N ILE A 39 0.54 -13.53 3.24
CA ILE A 39 1.45 -14.05 2.22
C ILE A 39 2.57 -13.05 1.92
N ASP A 40 3.75 -13.58 1.60
CA ASP A 40 4.86 -12.77 1.12
C ASP A 40 4.60 -12.29 -0.31
N ILE A 41 4.90 -11.02 -0.57
CA ILE A 41 4.83 -10.45 -1.93
C ILE A 41 5.99 -11.00 -2.75
N THR A 42 5.66 -11.75 -3.79
CA THR A 42 6.61 -12.31 -4.77
C THR A 42 6.22 -11.84 -6.17
N GLU A 43 7.08 -12.08 -7.17
CA GLU A 43 6.79 -11.76 -8.57
C GLU A 43 5.50 -12.42 -9.11
N LYS A 44 5.02 -13.48 -8.45
CA LYS A 44 3.79 -14.20 -8.83
C LYS A 44 2.54 -13.66 -8.13
N THR A 45 2.69 -12.81 -7.11
CA THR A 45 1.56 -12.26 -6.37
C THR A 45 0.81 -11.29 -7.30
N PRO A 46 -0.51 -11.48 -7.49
CA PRO A 46 -1.28 -10.63 -8.38
C PRO A 46 -1.30 -9.19 -7.86
N LYS A 47 -1.01 -8.24 -8.75
CA LYS A 47 -1.11 -6.81 -8.46
C LYS A 47 -2.55 -6.38 -8.60
N VAL A 48 -2.96 -5.46 -7.73
CA VAL A 48 -4.27 -4.83 -7.80
C VAL A 48 -4.29 -3.86 -8.97
N ASP A 49 -5.39 -3.88 -9.72
CA ASP A 49 -5.61 -2.91 -10.78
C ASP A 49 -6.06 -1.57 -10.20
N LEU A 50 -5.26 -0.54 -10.45
CA LEU A 50 -5.53 0.85 -10.07
C LEU A 50 -5.84 1.74 -11.28
N SER A 51 -6.12 1.15 -12.44
CA SER A 51 -6.46 1.89 -13.68
C SER A 51 -7.66 2.82 -13.54
N TRP A 52 -8.52 2.58 -12.54
CA TRP A 52 -9.67 3.42 -12.19
C TRP A 52 -9.29 4.71 -11.44
N ASN A 53 -8.08 4.82 -10.87
CA ASN A 53 -7.62 5.98 -10.12
C ASN A 53 -6.65 6.83 -10.96
N GLU A 54 -7.11 7.99 -11.46
CA GLU A 54 -6.30 8.92 -12.25
C GLU A 54 -5.08 9.47 -11.48
N TYR A 55 -5.17 9.53 -10.15
CA TYR A 55 -4.10 10.01 -9.28
C TYR A 55 -3.09 8.93 -8.91
N ALA A 56 -3.31 7.68 -9.30
CA ALA A 56 -2.38 6.60 -9.02
C ALA A 56 -1.04 6.82 -9.75
N GLU A 57 0.05 6.68 -9.02
CA GLU A 57 1.38 6.73 -9.60
C GLU A 57 1.62 5.49 -10.48
N LYS A 58 2.16 5.69 -11.68
CA LYS A 58 2.35 4.62 -12.68
C LYS A 58 3.26 3.46 -12.22
N GLY A 59 4.11 3.70 -11.24
CA GLY A 59 5.01 2.69 -10.65
C GLY A 59 4.54 2.16 -9.29
N PHE A 60 3.39 2.64 -8.79
CA PHE A 60 2.87 2.17 -7.52
C PHE A 60 2.25 0.78 -7.69
N GLU A 61 2.79 -0.18 -6.94
CA GLU A 61 2.33 -1.55 -6.93
C GLU A 61 1.67 -1.84 -5.60
N PHE A 62 0.43 -2.33 -5.66
CA PHE A 62 -0.33 -2.70 -4.50
C PHE A 62 -0.90 -4.10 -4.67
N TYR A 63 -0.99 -4.86 -3.58
CA TYR A 63 -1.26 -6.31 -3.62
C TYR A 63 -2.47 -6.73 -2.78
N ASP A 64 -2.99 -5.84 -1.94
CA ASP A 64 -4.14 -6.12 -1.10
C ASP A 64 -5.44 -5.70 -1.81
N SER A 65 -6.13 -6.69 -2.39
CA SER A 65 -7.40 -6.45 -3.09
C SER A 65 -8.51 -5.99 -2.15
N LYS A 66 -8.46 -6.31 -0.85
CA LYS A 66 -9.54 -5.96 0.09
C LYS A 66 -9.72 -4.46 0.22
N LEU A 67 -8.63 -3.70 0.23
CA LEU A 67 -8.70 -2.25 0.31
C LEU A 67 -9.39 -1.67 -0.92
N VAL A 68 -9.06 -2.16 -2.11
CA VAL A 68 -9.67 -1.69 -3.36
C VAL A 68 -11.13 -2.10 -3.45
N ASP A 69 -11.47 -3.31 -3.02
CA ASP A 69 -12.86 -3.75 -2.92
C ASP A 69 -13.66 -2.84 -1.97
N GLU A 70 -13.11 -2.45 -0.82
CA GLU A 70 -13.81 -1.55 0.10
C GLU A 70 -13.95 -0.12 -0.43
N VAL A 71 -12.92 0.41 -1.09
CA VAL A 71 -12.96 1.75 -1.71
C VAL A 71 -13.96 1.79 -2.87
N THR A 72 -14.01 0.75 -3.70
CA THR A 72 -14.88 0.69 -4.89
C THR A 72 -16.33 0.35 -4.56
N ASN A 73 -16.60 -0.38 -3.46
CA ASN A 73 -17.96 -0.67 -2.99
C ASN A 73 -18.61 0.49 -2.21
N SER A 74 -18.13 1.73 -2.38
CA SER A 74 -18.70 2.95 -1.78
C SER A 74 -18.71 3.00 -0.25
N ASN A 75 -17.72 2.37 0.41
CA ASN A 75 -17.49 2.67 1.83
C ASN A 75 -16.96 4.11 1.92
N GLU A 76 -17.82 5.05 2.33
CA GLU A 76 -17.48 6.48 2.43
C GLU A 76 -16.19 6.73 3.23
N MET A 77 -15.90 5.91 4.24
CA MET A 77 -14.68 6.05 5.04
C MET A 77 -13.43 5.62 4.28
N ALA A 78 -13.51 4.56 3.46
CA ALA A 78 -12.38 4.12 2.64
C ALA A 78 -12.16 5.09 1.46
N HIS A 79 -13.24 5.62 0.88
CA HIS A 79 -13.19 6.60 -0.21
C HIS A 79 -12.57 7.94 0.20
N GLN A 80 -12.73 8.37 1.46
CA GLN A 80 -12.08 9.59 1.96
C GLN A 80 -10.58 9.41 2.22
N PHE A 81 -10.09 8.17 2.35
CA PHE A 81 -8.72 7.88 2.75
C PHE A 81 -7.82 7.52 1.57
N PHE A 82 -8.36 6.93 0.49
CA PHE A 82 -7.62 6.35 -0.62
C PHE A 82 -7.76 7.13 -1.93
#